data_AF-A0A382YWE5-F1
#
_entry.id   AF-A0A382YWE5-F1
#
_cell.length_a   1.000
_cell.length_b   1.000
_cell.length_c   1.000
_cell.angle_alpha   90.00
_cell.angle_beta   90.00
_cell.angle_gamma   90.00
#
_symmetry.space_group_name_H-M   'P 1'
#
loop_
_entity.id
_entity.type
_entity.pdbx_description
1 polymer ?
#
loop_
_entity_poly.entity_id
_entity_poly.type
_entity_poly.pdbx_seq_one_letter_code
_entity_poly.pdbx_strand_id
1 'polypeptide(L)' 'MARDLAIDLGTANTLVYARSEGIVLAEPSVIALNENSREVLA' A
#
# COMPACT_ATOMS: atom_id res chain seq x y z
N MET A 1 13.28 -10.59 13.49
CA MET A 1 11.97 -10.45 14.14
C MET A 1 10.97 -10.11 13.06
N ALA A 2 9.87 -10.85 12.91
CA ALA A 2 8.82 -10.45 11.98
C ALA A 2 8.18 -9.15 12.51
N ARG A 3 7.96 -8.15 11.66
CA ARG A 3 7.10 -7.02 12.02
C ARG A 3 5.66 -7.50 11.92
N ASP A 4 4.91 -7.39 13.00
CA ASP A 4 3.48 -7.68 13.03
C ASP A 4 2.73 -6.57 12.28
N LEU A 5 2.34 -6.87 11.04
CA LEU A 5 1.61 -5.96 10.15
C LEU A 5 0.20 -6.50 9.87
N ALA A 6 -0.77 -5.60 9.88
CA ALA A 6 -2.09 -5.83 9.27
C ALA A 6 -2.23 -4.92 8.05
N ILE A 7 -2.75 -5.47 6.95
CA ILE A 7 -2.88 -4.77 5.68
C ILE A 7 -4.34 -4.81 5.25
N ASP A 8 -4.92 -3.65 5.02
CA ASP A 8 -6.25 -3.48 4.40
C ASP A 8 -6.06 -3.06 2.94
N LEU A 9 -6.59 -3.88 2.01
CA LEU A 9 -6.48 -3.69 0.56
C LEU A 9 -7.84 -3.31 -0.01
N GLY A 10 -8.29 -2.11 0.32
CA GLY A 10 -9.50 -1.53 -0.22
C GLY A 10 -9.37 -1.14 -1.68
N THR A 11 -10.49 -0.99 -2.38
CA THR A 11 -10.52 -0.52 -3.78
C THR A 11 -10.10 0.94 -3.93
N ALA A 12 -10.36 1.77 -2.91
CA ALA A 12 -10.01 3.18 -2.90
C ALA A 12 -8.71 3.47 -2.14
N ASN A 13 -8.45 2.75 -1.04
CA ASN A 13 -7.32 3.00 -0.16
C ASN A 13 -6.66 1.71 0.31
N THR A 14 -5.34 1.77 0.44
CA THR A 14 -4.53 0.75 1.10
C THR A 14 -4.07 1.31 2.43
N LEU A 15 -4.32 0.57 3.52
CA LEU A 15 -3.84 0.92 4.85
C LEU A 15 -2.91 -0.15 5.39
N VAL A 16 -1.84 0.28 6.07
CA VAL A 16 -0.95 -0.62 6.80
C VAL A 16 -0.92 -0.20 8.26
N TYR A 17 -1.22 -1.15 9.14
CA TYR A 17 -1.09 -1.01 10.58
C TYR A 17 0.10 -1.83 11.08
N ALA A 18 0.97 -1.21 11.88
CA ALA A 18 2.04 -1.89 12.59
C ALA A 18 1.71 -1.95 14.09
N ARG A 19 1.80 -3.14 14.68
CA ARG A 19 1.56 -3.33 16.12
C ARG A 19 2.46 -2.37 16.91
N SER A 20 1.85 -1.62 17.83
CA SER A 20 2.49 -0.61 18.68
C SER A 20 2.94 0.69 17.99
N GLU A 21 2.83 0.80 16.66
CA GLU A 21 3.12 2.04 15.91
C GLU A 21 1.84 2.71 15.37
N GLY A 22 0.74 1.96 15.20
CA GLY A 22 -0.50 2.51 14.65
C GLY A 22 -0.58 2.34 13.12
N ILE A 23 -1.35 3.20 12.46
CA ILE A 23 -1.40 3.26 10.99
C ILE A 23 -0.12 3.92 10.49
N VAL A 24 0.67 3.18 9.72
CA VAL A 24 1.98 3.61 9.19
C VAL A 24 1.95 3.90 7.68
N LEU A 25 0.87 3.52 6.99
CA LEU A 25 0.61 3.88 5.59
C LEU A 25 -0.90 4.04 5.40
N ALA A 26 -1.31 5.08 4.68
CA ALA A 26 -2.69 5.33 4.29
C ALA A 26 -2.71 6.05 2.93
N GLU A 27 -2.59 5.29 1.85
CA GLU A 27 -2.46 5.81 0.47
C GLU A 27 -3.66 5.38 -0.38
N PRO A 28 -3.97 6.08 -1.48
CA PRO A 28 -4.91 5.58 -2.47
C PRO A 28 -4.46 4.24 -3.07
N SER A 29 -5.40 3.33 -3.34
CA SER A 29 -5.12 2.02 -3.97
C SER A 29 -4.96 2.14 -5.48
N VAL A 30 -3.93 2.87 -5.90
CA VAL A 30 -3.65 3.17 -7.30
C VAL A 30 -2.16 3.03 -7.59
N ILE A 31 -1.84 2.77 -8.85
CA ILE A 31 -0.48 2.86 -9.39
C ILE A 31 -0.54 3.59 -10.74
N ALA A 32 0.55 4.25 -11.11
CA ALA A 32 0.77 4.79 -12.44
C ALA A 32 1.54 3.76 -13.28
N LEU A 33 1.03 3.46 -14.46
CA LEU A 33 1.62 2.50 -15.40
C LEU A 33 1.91 3.17 -16.74
N ASN A 34 3.04 2.84 -17.34
CA ASN A 34 3.27 3.08 -18.76
C ASN A 34 2.50 2.03 -19.58
N GLU A 35 1.52 2.46 -20.38
CA GLU A 35 0.66 1.52 -21.13
C GLU A 35 1.40 0.69 -22.19
N ASN A 36 2.50 1.22 -22.73
CA ASN A 36 3.27 0.56 -23.79
C ASN A 36 4.26 -0.46 -23.21
N SER A 37 5.01 -0.07 -22.17
CA SER A 37 6.04 -0.94 -21.56
C SER A 37 5.53 -1.78 -20.39
N ARG A 38 4.36 -1.43 -19.83
CA ARG A 38 3.82 -1.94 -18.55
C ARG A 38 4.72 -1.67 -17.33
N GLU A 39 5.64 -0.72 -17.44
CA GLU A 39 6.48 -0.29 -16.33
C GLU A 39 5.66 0.51 -15.31
N VAL A 40 5.92 0.29 -14.02
CA VAL A 40 5.35 1.08 -12.91
C VAL A 40 6.14 2.37 -12.76
N LEU A 41 5.44 3.49 -12.77
CA LEU A 41 6.04 4.83 -12.73
C LEU A 41 5.96 5.47 -11.33
N ALA A 42 4.85 5.23 -10.63
CA ALA A 42 4.56 5.73 -9.29
C ALA A 42 3.49 4.88 -8.62
#